data_AF-A0A6L9Y8U7-F1
#
_entry.id   AF-A0A6L9Y8U7-F1
#
_cell.length_a   1.000
_cell.length_b   1.000
_cell.length_c   1.000
_cell.angle_alpha   90.00
_cell.angle_beta   90.00
_cell.angle_gamma   90.00
#
_symmetry.space_group_name_H-M   'P 1'
#
loop_
_entity.id
_entity.type
_entity.pdbx_description
1 polymer ?
#
loop_
_entity_poly.entity_id
_entity_poly.type
_entity_poly.pdbx_seq_one_letter_code
_entity_poly.pdbx_strand_id
1 'polypeptide(L)'
;MNKRCFRVIFNHTLARYVVTSEFSKAQGKAKSLFTLSPFPPIPTQPTLAIIRPLVFSLWCIVGAVIPLPQSWADPLIIQADASAPAHQQAIILETANGIPQVNIQTPNAQGLSHNKYSQFDVDTKGVIINNSRTMTTTQQAGWVQGNPYLARGEAKVILNEVNSHNPSILKGYVEVAGKKADVIIANPSGIHCDGCGVINAHRATFTTGQPQIQAGHLDHFVVEKGRVAIEGKGLDNSRVDYTAILAREAKVNAGIWSQKDIQVVTGKNTIPVEKTTGKLKINHIAPQKAHQAPVSKTSSSDTRNTPPAFAVDVGELGGMYAGKIHLIGTEEGVGVRHAGHIGASS
;
A
#
# COMPACT_ATOMS: atom_id res chain seq x y z
N MET A 1 -55.07 -23.03 -20.85
CA MET A 1 -54.95 -22.93 -22.31
C MET A 1 -55.61 -21.64 -22.77
N ASN A 2 -54.83 -20.59 -23.02
CA ASN A 2 -55.19 -19.54 -23.98
C ASN A 2 -53.88 -18.93 -24.49
N LYS A 3 -53.67 -18.95 -25.81
CA LYS A 3 -52.38 -19.27 -26.44
C LYS A 3 -51.65 -18.09 -27.11
N ARG A 4 -52.06 -16.84 -26.90
CA ARG A 4 -51.52 -15.67 -27.64
C ARG A 4 -51.64 -14.36 -26.86
N CYS A 5 -50.73 -14.11 -25.92
CA CYS A 5 -50.60 -12.79 -25.30
C CYS A 5 -49.74 -11.88 -26.17
N PHE A 6 -50.39 -11.04 -26.96
CA PHE A 6 -49.72 -10.00 -27.74
C PHE A 6 -50.40 -8.65 -27.49
N ARG A 7 -49.60 -7.59 -27.44
CA ARG A 7 -50.08 -6.20 -27.35
C ARG A 7 -49.86 -5.53 -28.69
N VAL A 8 -50.75 -4.64 -29.08
CA VAL A 8 -50.56 -3.82 -30.28
C VAL A 8 -50.06 -2.44 -29.87
N ILE A 9 -48.93 -2.00 -30.43
CA ILE A 9 -48.32 -0.69 -30.17
C ILE A 9 -48.18 0.05 -31.50
N PHE A 10 -48.48 1.35 -31.54
CA PHE A 10 -48.27 2.19 -32.72
C PHE A 10 -46.77 2.49 -32.88
N ASN A 11 -46.19 2.12 -34.03
CA ASN A 11 -44.78 2.40 -34.33
C ASN A 11 -44.70 3.70 -35.16
N HIS A 12 -44.14 4.76 -34.57
CA HIS A 12 -43.99 6.06 -35.22
C HIS A 12 -43.06 6.06 -36.43
N THR A 13 -42.07 5.18 -36.48
CA THR A 13 -41.13 5.07 -37.61
C THR A 13 -41.79 4.41 -38.82
N LEU A 14 -42.73 3.49 -38.58
CA LEU A 14 -43.44 2.75 -39.63
C LEU A 14 -44.86 3.27 -39.90
N ALA A 15 -45.31 4.28 -39.17
CA ALA A 15 -46.65 4.87 -39.23
C ALA A 15 -47.80 3.84 -39.20
N ARG A 16 -47.64 2.73 -38.46
CA ARG A 16 -48.62 1.64 -38.39
C ARG A 16 -48.63 0.95 -37.03
N TYR A 17 -49.71 0.23 -36.75
CA TYR A 17 -49.82 -0.64 -35.57
C TYR A 17 -49.02 -1.93 -35.78
N VAL A 18 -48.22 -2.29 -34.79
CA VAL A 18 -47.38 -3.50 -34.81
C VAL A 18 -47.68 -4.34 -33.57
N VAL A 19 -47.75 -5.66 -33.76
CA VAL A 19 -47.96 -6.63 -32.69
C VAL A 19 -46.64 -6.89 -31.98
N THR A 20 -46.59 -6.65 -30.66
CA THR A 20 -45.40 -6.81 -29.82
C THR A 20 -45.70 -7.75 -28.65
N SER A 21 -44.64 -8.23 -27.99
CA SER A 21 -44.80 -9.01 -26.75
C SER A 21 -45.38 -8.14 -25.64
N GLU A 22 -46.04 -8.77 -24.67
CA GLU A 22 -46.63 -8.11 -23.50
C GLU A 22 -45.60 -7.39 -22.60
N PHE A 23 -44.32 -7.77 -22.68
CA PHE A 23 -43.22 -7.13 -21.94
C PHE A 23 -42.70 -5.84 -22.59
N SER A 24 -43.28 -5.42 -23.71
CA SER A 24 -42.82 -4.23 -24.46
C SER A 24 -43.32 -2.94 -23.80
N LYS A 25 -42.40 -2.03 -23.44
CA LYS A 25 -42.73 -0.72 -22.88
C LYS A 25 -43.16 0.26 -23.99
N ALA A 26 -44.36 0.81 -23.89
CA ALA A 26 -44.81 1.90 -24.75
C ALA A 26 -44.24 3.22 -24.23
N GLN A 27 -43.62 4.02 -25.09
CA GLN A 27 -43.13 5.35 -24.74
C GLN A 27 -44.21 6.38 -25.09
N GLY A 28 -45.12 6.63 -24.16
CA GLY A 28 -46.19 7.63 -24.28
C GLY A 28 -46.16 8.63 -23.13
N LYS A 29 -46.45 9.90 -23.42
CA LYS A 29 -46.66 10.95 -22.41
C LYS A 29 -48.05 10.76 -21.76
N ALA A 30 -48.17 9.83 -20.82
CA ALA A 30 -49.32 9.78 -19.93
C ALA A 30 -48.84 9.87 -18.48
N LYS A 31 -49.26 10.94 -17.79
CA LYS A 31 -49.19 11.04 -16.32
C LYS A 31 -50.16 9.99 -15.77
N SER A 32 -49.66 8.92 -15.16
CA SER A 32 -50.55 7.97 -14.46
C SER A 32 -50.98 8.57 -13.11
N LEU A 33 -52.29 8.66 -12.91
CA LEU A 33 -52.90 8.91 -11.61
C LEU A 33 -52.58 7.78 -10.61
N PHE A 34 -52.18 8.19 -9.41
CA PHE A 34 -52.30 7.59 -8.09
C PHE A 34 -52.58 6.07 -7.96
N THR A 35 -51.59 5.36 -7.42
CA THR A 35 -51.79 4.24 -6.49
C THR A 35 -51.16 4.61 -5.14
N LEU A 36 -51.96 4.57 -4.08
CA LEU A 36 -51.55 4.79 -2.69
C LEU A 36 -50.73 3.60 -2.19
N SER A 37 -49.46 3.83 -1.87
CA SER A 37 -48.66 2.98 -0.98
C SER A 37 -47.83 3.86 -0.05
N PRO A 38 -47.78 3.58 1.27
CA PRO A 38 -46.88 4.29 2.17
C PRO A 38 -45.45 3.81 1.88
N PHE A 39 -44.48 4.72 1.92
CA PHE A 39 -43.05 4.56 1.56
C PHE A 39 -42.70 4.73 0.07
N PRO A 40 -42.10 5.87 -0.32
CA PRO A 40 -41.56 6.04 -1.67
C PRO A 40 -40.20 5.31 -1.79
N PRO A 41 -39.95 4.57 -2.88
CA PRO A 41 -38.60 4.17 -3.24
C PRO A 41 -37.85 5.40 -3.80
N ILE A 42 -36.64 5.66 -3.33
CA ILE A 42 -35.75 6.69 -3.87
C ILE A 42 -35.30 6.23 -5.27
N PRO A 43 -35.63 6.95 -6.36
CA PRO A 43 -35.17 6.57 -7.69
C PRO A 43 -33.75 7.10 -7.93
N THR A 44 -32.75 6.22 -7.90
CA THR A 44 -31.40 6.50 -8.38
C THR A 44 -31.30 6.24 -9.89
N GLN A 45 -31.85 7.16 -10.69
CA GLN A 45 -31.46 7.29 -12.09
C GLN A 45 -30.78 8.64 -12.26
N PRO A 46 -29.51 8.72 -12.71
CA PRO A 46 -28.86 10.00 -12.94
C PRO A 46 -29.51 10.65 -14.17
N THR A 47 -30.42 11.59 -13.93
CA THR A 47 -30.90 12.49 -14.97
C THR A 47 -29.78 13.45 -15.32
N LEU A 48 -29.14 13.28 -16.48
CA LEU A 48 -28.23 14.28 -17.02
C LEU A 48 -29.07 15.46 -17.52
N ALA A 49 -29.13 16.51 -16.71
CA ALA A 49 -29.76 17.78 -17.07
C ALA A 49 -28.66 18.82 -17.37
N ILE A 50 -28.78 19.49 -18.52
CA ILE A 50 -27.89 20.60 -18.89
C ILE A 50 -28.43 21.86 -18.20
N ILE A 51 -27.73 22.34 -17.16
CA ILE A 51 -28.12 23.55 -16.42
C ILE A 51 -27.50 24.77 -17.11
N ARG A 52 -28.31 25.81 -17.36
CA ARG A 52 -27.81 27.09 -17.89
C ARG A 52 -26.93 27.79 -16.84
N PRO A 53 -25.82 28.44 -17.23
CA PRO A 53 -24.86 29.01 -16.28
C PRO A 53 -25.47 30.06 -15.33
N LEU A 54 -26.47 30.82 -15.79
CA LEU A 54 -27.23 31.77 -14.96
C LEU A 54 -28.07 31.12 -13.87
N VAL A 55 -28.65 29.95 -14.14
CA VAL A 55 -29.47 29.23 -13.15
C VAL A 55 -28.57 28.64 -12.05
N PHE A 56 -27.38 28.18 -12.44
CA PHE A 56 -26.38 27.70 -11.51
C PHE A 56 -25.86 28.83 -10.60
N SER A 57 -25.59 30.03 -11.12
CA SER A 57 -25.14 31.16 -10.29
C SER A 57 -26.20 31.58 -9.27
N LEU A 58 -27.49 31.55 -9.67
CA LEU A 58 -28.61 31.82 -8.76
C LEU A 58 -28.68 30.77 -7.64
N TRP A 59 -28.45 29.49 -7.96
CA TRP A 59 -28.44 28.40 -6.98
C TRP A 59 -27.26 28.50 -5.99
N CYS A 60 -26.10 28.98 -6.44
CA CYS A 60 -24.97 29.28 -5.56
C CYS A 60 -25.30 30.43 -4.57
N ILE A 61 -25.98 31.49 -5.05
CA ILE A 61 -26.36 32.64 -4.21
C ILE A 61 -27.41 32.27 -3.15
N VAL A 62 -28.34 31.38 -3.48
CA VAL A 62 -29.41 30.93 -2.55
C VAL A 62 -28.92 29.80 -1.62
N GLY A 63 -27.64 29.40 -1.69
CA GLY A 63 -27.07 28.33 -0.86
C GLY A 63 -27.60 26.93 -1.19
N ALA A 64 -28.25 26.76 -2.35
CA ALA A 64 -28.79 25.49 -2.81
C ALA A 64 -27.73 24.58 -3.47
N VAL A 65 -26.49 25.08 -3.62
CA VAL A 65 -25.32 24.30 -4.03
C VAL A 65 -24.48 24.03 -2.79
N ILE A 66 -24.62 22.84 -2.23
CA ILE A 66 -23.68 22.34 -1.22
C ILE A 66 -22.51 21.74 -1.99
N PRO A 67 -21.28 22.30 -1.93
CA PRO A 67 -20.12 21.61 -2.45
C PRO A 67 -19.95 20.33 -1.62
N LEU A 68 -20.26 19.18 -2.22
CA LEU A 68 -19.80 17.92 -1.66
C LEU A 68 -18.27 18.00 -1.66
N PRO A 69 -17.58 17.84 -0.52
CA PRO A 69 -16.12 17.79 -0.50
C PRO A 69 -15.69 16.69 -1.47
N GLN A 70 -15.05 17.09 -2.56
CA GLN A 70 -14.55 16.17 -3.56
C GLN A 70 -13.31 15.47 -2.97
N SER A 71 -13.33 14.14 -3.04
CA SER A 71 -12.32 13.16 -2.61
C SER A 71 -12.22 12.91 -1.10
N TRP A 72 -12.80 11.79 -0.66
CA TRP A 72 -12.31 11.06 0.50
C TRP A 72 -11.00 10.36 0.11
N ALA A 73 -9.90 11.11 0.06
CA ALA A 73 -8.59 10.50 0.24
C ALA A 73 -8.41 10.35 1.75
N ASP A 74 -8.31 9.12 2.25
CA ASP A 74 -7.96 8.90 3.64
C ASP A 74 -6.66 9.66 3.94
N PRO A 75 -6.61 10.47 5.02
CA PRO A 75 -5.41 11.23 5.35
C PRO A 75 -4.26 10.26 5.59
N LEU A 76 -3.13 10.47 4.90
CA LEU A 76 -1.92 9.71 5.16
C LEU A 76 -1.45 10.00 6.58
N ILE A 77 -1.46 8.99 7.44
CA ILE A 77 -1.20 9.13 8.87
C ILE A 77 -0.23 8.06 9.37
N ILE A 78 0.52 8.42 10.41
CA ILE A 78 1.31 7.49 11.21
C ILE A 78 0.68 7.41 12.59
N GLN A 79 0.28 6.19 12.98
CA GLN A 79 -0.39 5.95 14.24
C GLN A 79 0.18 4.69 14.89
N ALA A 80 0.62 4.83 16.15
CA ALA A 80 1.08 3.71 16.95
C ALA A 80 -0.05 2.71 17.20
N ASP A 81 0.28 1.42 17.24
CA ASP A 81 -0.69 0.37 17.56
C ASP A 81 -0.97 0.39 19.07
N ALA A 82 -2.12 0.93 19.46
CA ALA A 82 -2.54 0.99 20.85
C ALA A 82 -2.73 -0.40 21.50
N SER A 83 -2.88 -1.47 20.70
CA SER A 83 -2.98 -2.85 21.18
C SER A 83 -1.61 -3.51 21.44
N ALA A 84 -0.53 -2.92 20.92
CA ALA A 84 0.83 -3.41 21.15
C ALA A 84 1.29 -3.15 22.60
N PRO A 85 2.29 -3.89 23.11
CA PRO A 85 2.93 -3.55 24.38
C PRO A 85 3.46 -2.10 24.38
N ALA A 86 3.36 -1.40 25.52
CA ALA A 86 3.74 0.02 25.61
C ALA A 86 5.18 0.32 25.13
N HIS A 87 6.12 -0.60 25.36
CA HIS A 87 7.52 -0.49 24.92
C HIS A 87 7.72 -0.74 23.40
N GLN A 88 6.63 -0.95 22.65
CA GLN A 88 6.60 -1.06 21.19
C GLN A 88 5.73 0.04 20.56
N GLN A 89 5.07 0.89 21.34
CA GLN A 89 4.23 1.97 20.83
C GLN A 89 5.07 3.23 20.62
N ALA A 90 5.54 3.51 19.41
CA ALA A 90 6.32 4.72 19.17
C ALA A 90 5.55 6.00 19.53
N ILE A 91 6.26 7.04 19.94
CA ILE A 91 5.66 8.35 20.21
C ILE A 91 5.73 9.19 18.94
N ILE A 92 4.56 9.54 18.40
CA ILE A 92 4.44 10.40 17.22
C ILE A 92 4.22 11.84 17.67
N LEU A 93 5.11 12.72 17.23
CA LEU A 93 5.10 14.16 17.44
C LEU A 93 5.10 14.86 16.08
N GLU A 94 4.97 16.17 16.11
CA GLU A 94 5.13 17.01 14.93
C GLU A 94 6.38 17.89 15.09
N THR A 95 7.21 17.96 14.05
CA THR A 95 8.35 18.89 14.02
C THR A 95 7.88 20.33 13.81
N ALA A 96 8.77 21.31 14.04
CA ALA A 96 8.45 22.72 13.83
C ALA A 96 7.96 23.05 12.40
N ASN A 97 8.36 22.25 11.41
CA ASN A 97 8.00 22.44 10.00
C ASN A 97 6.79 21.57 9.57
N GLY A 98 6.10 20.95 10.52
CA GLY A 98 4.88 20.17 10.24
C GLY A 98 5.12 18.79 9.63
N ILE A 99 6.33 18.24 9.81
CA ILE A 99 6.66 16.87 9.41
C ILE A 99 6.46 15.95 10.62
N PRO A 100 5.81 14.79 10.48
CA PRO A 100 5.72 13.81 11.56
C PRO A 100 7.10 13.36 12.05
N GLN A 101 7.28 13.33 13.36
CA GLN A 101 8.46 12.80 14.04
C GLN A 101 8.07 11.59 14.88
N VAL A 102 8.66 10.45 14.55
CA VAL A 102 8.56 9.22 15.31
C VAL A 102 9.74 9.14 16.28
N ASN A 103 9.49 9.36 17.56
CA ASN A 103 10.43 8.96 18.61
C ASN A 103 10.32 7.45 18.78
N ILE A 104 11.31 6.73 18.25
CA ILE A 104 11.37 5.28 18.35
C ILE A 104 11.50 4.83 19.80
N GLN A 105 11.03 3.62 20.06
CA GLN A 105 11.13 2.97 21.35
C GLN A 105 12.57 2.57 21.70
N THR A 106 12.82 2.39 23.00
CA THR A 106 14.13 2.01 23.51
C THR A 106 14.65 0.73 22.84
N PRO A 107 15.84 0.77 22.21
CA PRO A 107 16.43 -0.43 21.63
C PRO A 107 16.70 -1.48 22.70
N ASN A 108 16.51 -2.75 22.35
CA ASN A 108 16.87 -3.86 23.23
C ASN A 108 18.40 -4.04 23.30
N ALA A 109 18.86 -5.03 24.06
CA ALA A 109 20.29 -5.32 24.23
C ALA A 109 21.04 -5.60 22.91
N GLN A 110 20.33 -5.97 21.85
CA GLN A 110 20.89 -6.25 20.53
C GLN A 110 20.85 -5.04 19.58
N GLY A 111 20.32 -3.91 20.05
CA GLY A 111 20.19 -2.68 19.27
C GLY A 111 18.99 -2.66 18.34
N LEU A 112 18.03 -3.57 18.49
CA LEU A 112 16.76 -3.55 17.78
C LEU A 112 15.75 -2.68 18.52
N SER A 113 15.27 -1.62 17.88
CA SER A 113 14.09 -0.87 18.30
C SER A 113 12.88 -1.38 17.51
N HIS A 114 11.88 -1.90 18.21
CA HIS A 114 10.68 -2.48 17.61
C HIS A 114 9.48 -1.56 17.86
N ASN A 115 8.94 -1.02 16.79
CA ASN A 115 7.88 -0.03 16.80
C ASN A 115 6.67 -0.59 16.04
N LYS A 116 5.51 -0.68 16.70
CA LYS A 116 4.27 -1.19 16.15
C LYS A 116 3.28 -0.08 15.84
N TYR A 117 2.61 -0.20 14.69
CA TYR A 117 1.72 0.81 14.14
C TYR A 117 0.39 0.20 13.72
N SER A 118 -0.72 0.90 13.96
CA SER A 118 -2.01 0.58 13.33
C SER A 118 -2.12 1.17 11.93
N GLN A 119 -1.30 2.20 11.62
CA GLN A 119 -1.12 2.76 10.28
C GLN A 119 0.26 3.39 10.18
N PHE A 120 0.94 3.20 9.06
CA PHE A 120 2.22 3.86 8.78
C PHE A 120 2.22 4.30 7.32
N ASP A 121 1.69 5.49 7.09
CA ASP A 121 1.73 6.17 5.81
C ASP A 121 2.68 7.36 5.86
N VAL A 122 3.37 7.61 4.77
CA VAL A 122 4.32 8.71 4.65
C VAL A 122 3.85 9.60 3.52
N ASP A 123 3.48 10.84 3.83
CA ASP A 123 3.16 11.82 2.79
C ASP A 123 4.44 12.34 2.10
N THR A 124 4.26 13.13 1.05
CA THR A 124 5.30 13.76 0.24
C THR A 124 6.31 14.60 1.03
N LYS A 125 5.91 15.15 2.19
CA LYS A 125 6.81 15.84 3.12
C LYS A 125 7.76 14.90 3.89
N GLY A 126 7.50 13.60 3.88
CA GLY A 126 8.28 12.59 4.57
C GLY A 126 7.93 12.42 6.05
N VAL A 127 8.79 11.68 6.75
CA VAL A 127 8.74 11.44 8.20
C VAL A 127 10.16 11.41 8.76
N ILE A 128 10.32 11.91 9.98
CA ILE A 128 11.55 11.77 10.76
C ILE A 128 11.42 10.59 11.72
N ILE A 129 12.34 9.64 11.64
CA ILE A 129 12.56 8.59 12.65
C ILE A 129 13.69 9.08 13.57
N ASN A 130 13.36 9.43 14.80
CA ASN A 130 14.31 10.04 15.73
C ASN A 130 15.14 8.99 16.49
N ASN A 131 16.35 8.73 15.96
CA ASN A 131 17.36 7.85 16.55
C ASN A 131 18.51 8.65 17.21
N SER A 132 18.25 9.87 17.66
CA SER A 132 19.26 10.76 18.25
C SER A 132 19.11 10.88 19.75
N ARG A 133 20.20 10.83 20.51
CA ARG A 133 20.18 11.10 21.97
C ARG A 133 20.26 12.59 22.30
N THR A 134 20.72 13.40 21.34
CA THR A 134 20.89 14.84 21.48
C THR A 134 20.14 15.56 20.37
N MET A 135 19.98 16.88 20.52
CA MET A 135 19.50 17.72 19.43
C MET A 135 20.40 17.54 18.20
N THR A 136 19.78 17.36 17.03
CA THR A 136 20.48 17.10 15.77
C THR A 136 19.74 17.74 14.60
N THR A 137 20.44 17.92 13.49
CA THR A 137 19.86 18.47 12.26
C THR A 137 19.51 17.36 11.29
N THR A 138 18.41 17.54 10.58
CA THR A 138 17.86 16.63 9.56
C THR A 138 17.72 17.36 8.24
N GLN A 139 17.71 16.61 7.14
CA GLN A 139 17.54 17.12 5.78
C GLN A 139 16.11 17.62 5.55
N GLN A 140 15.11 16.92 6.10
CA GLN A 140 13.70 17.24 5.85
C GLN A 140 13.14 18.27 6.85
N ALA A 141 13.45 18.15 8.14
CA ALA A 141 12.80 18.94 9.19
C ALA A 141 13.71 19.99 9.86
N GLY A 142 14.99 20.09 9.47
CA GLY A 142 15.96 20.92 10.16
C GLY A 142 16.25 20.37 11.56
N TRP A 143 16.27 21.25 12.57
CA TRP A 143 16.60 20.86 13.94
C TRP A 143 15.48 20.05 14.60
N VAL A 144 15.84 18.87 15.13
CA VAL A 144 14.97 18.03 15.96
C VAL A 144 15.60 17.79 17.32
N GLN A 145 14.78 17.74 18.36
CA GLN A 145 15.24 17.45 19.73
C GLN A 145 15.68 16.00 19.88
N GLY A 146 16.51 15.70 20.87
CA GLY A 146 16.90 14.34 21.19
C GLY A 146 15.70 13.48 21.62
N ASN A 147 15.71 12.21 21.27
CA ASN A 147 14.73 11.24 21.71
C ASN A 147 15.05 10.77 23.15
N PRO A 148 14.19 11.09 24.14
CA PRO A 148 14.44 10.74 25.54
C PRO A 148 14.41 9.22 25.80
N TYR A 149 13.83 8.41 24.91
CA TYR A 149 13.75 6.95 25.03
C TYR A 149 15.07 6.23 24.68
N LEU A 150 16.11 6.97 24.29
CA LEU A 150 17.41 6.43 23.87
C LEU A 150 18.51 6.61 24.93
N ALA A 151 18.13 6.76 26.20
CA ALA A 151 19.08 6.95 27.31
C ALA A 151 20.19 5.88 27.34
N ARG A 152 19.86 4.63 26.95
CA ARG A 152 20.76 3.46 26.94
C ARG A 152 21.53 3.26 25.62
N GLY A 153 21.32 4.13 24.63
CA GLY A 153 21.96 4.04 23.31
C GLY A 153 20.96 4.15 22.16
N GLU A 154 21.48 4.42 20.97
CA GLU A 154 20.70 4.48 19.74
C GLU A 154 20.46 3.09 19.14
N ALA A 155 19.42 2.96 18.33
CA ALA A 155 19.13 1.73 17.59
C ALA A 155 20.18 1.50 16.49
N LYS A 156 20.48 0.22 16.25
CA LYS A 156 21.18 -0.26 15.05
C LYS A 156 20.20 -0.69 13.97
N VAL A 157 19.06 -1.22 14.38
CA VAL A 157 17.95 -1.65 13.51
C VAL A 157 16.66 -1.04 14.05
N ILE A 158 15.92 -0.38 13.18
CA ILE A 158 14.61 0.22 13.48
C ILE A 158 13.57 -0.55 12.69
N LEU A 159 12.81 -1.37 13.40
CA LEU A 159 11.70 -2.14 12.84
C LEU A 159 10.41 -1.37 13.03
N ASN A 160 9.78 -0.98 11.92
CA ASN A 160 8.44 -0.41 11.87
C ASN A 160 7.48 -1.49 11.36
N GLU A 161 6.74 -2.10 12.28
CA GLU A 161 5.79 -3.17 11.96
C GLU A 161 4.36 -2.64 12.01
N VAL A 162 3.62 -2.79 10.92
CA VAL A 162 2.24 -2.35 10.80
C VAL A 162 1.31 -3.53 11.00
N ASN A 163 0.46 -3.42 12.02
CA ASN A 163 -0.61 -4.34 12.32
C ASN A 163 -1.94 -3.75 11.83
N SER A 164 -2.14 -3.81 10.50
CA SER A 164 -3.31 -3.26 9.82
C SER A 164 -3.81 -4.19 8.72
N HIS A 165 -5.08 -4.04 8.36
CA HIS A 165 -5.64 -4.65 7.14
C HIS A 165 -5.35 -3.81 5.90
N ASN A 166 -4.92 -2.56 6.08
CA ASN A 166 -4.62 -1.63 5.01
C ASN A 166 -3.13 -1.67 4.66
N PRO A 167 -2.77 -1.53 3.38
CA PRO A 167 -1.38 -1.36 2.99
C PRO A 167 -0.84 -0.01 3.48
N SER A 168 0.49 0.08 3.60
CA SER A 168 1.18 1.34 3.83
C SER A 168 1.34 2.11 2.54
N ILE A 169 1.00 3.40 2.53
CA ILE A 169 1.16 4.31 1.40
C ILE A 169 2.34 5.25 1.69
N LEU A 170 3.41 5.13 0.91
CA LEU A 170 4.66 5.86 1.09
C LEU A 170 4.90 6.75 -0.12
N LYS A 171 4.79 8.07 0.07
CA LYS A 171 4.94 9.09 -0.98
C LYS A 171 6.12 10.04 -0.77
N GLY A 172 6.88 9.84 0.29
CA GLY A 172 8.02 10.67 0.67
C GLY A 172 9.07 9.88 1.44
N TYR A 173 10.09 10.59 1.91
CA TYR A 173 11.26 9.95 2.53
C TYR A 173 11.07 9.67 4.02
N VAL A 174 11.56 8.51 4.44
CA VAL A 174 11.79 8.18 5.84
C VAL A 174 13.22 8.55 6.20
N GLU A 175 13.42 9.56 7.05
CA GLU A 175 14.76 10.00 7.45
C GLU A 175 15.08 9.59 8.88
N VAL A 176 16.22 8.92 9.09
CA VAL A 176 16.74 8.64 10.43
C VAL A 176 17.50 9.86 10.95
N ALA A 177 16.99 10.52 11.98
CA ALA A 177 17.70 11.60 12.66
C ALA A 177 18.77 11.05 13.60
N GLY A 178 19.95 11.68 13.61
CA GLY A 178 21.05 11.29 14.48
C GLY A 178 21.82 10.10 13.94
N LYS A 179 22.00 9.06 14.76
CA LYS A 179 22.85 7.93 14.39
C LYS A 179 22.20 7.10 13.29
N LYS A 180 22.96 6.85 12.22
CA LYS A 180 22.59 5.97 11.12
C LYS A 180 22.19 4.58 11.63
N ALA A 181 21.09 4.04 11.10
CA ALA A 181 20.55 2.73 11.46
C ALA A 181 19.89 2.06 10.24
N ASP A 182 19.72 0.74 10.28
CA ASP A 182 18.92 0.03 9.30
C ASP A 182 17.43 0.29 9.53
N VAL A 183 16.67 0.49 8.45
CA VAL A 183 15.23 0.77 8.50
C VAL A 183 14.47 -0.38 7.85
N ILE A 184 13.49 -0.91 8.58
CA ILE A 184 12.59 -1.95 8.10
C ILE A 184 11.16 -1.40 8.20
N ILE A 185 10.42 -1.49 7.10
CA ILE A 185 8.99 -1.19 7.05
C ILE A 185 8.28 -2.50 6.68
N ALA A 186 7.57 -3.07 7.65
CA ALA A 186 6.91 -4.35 7.53
C ALA A 186 5.40 -4.17 7.61
N ASN A 187 4.68 -4.41 6.52
CA ASN A 187 3.22 -4.41 6.50
C ASN A 187 2.70 -5.62 5.71
N PRO A 188 2.21 -6.68 6.39
CA PRO A 188 1.68 -7.87 5.72
C PRO A 188 0.49 -7.62 4.79
N SER A 189 -0.20 -6.49 4.90
CA SER A 189 -1.30 -6.11 4.02
C SER A 189 -0.83 -5.47 2.72
N GLY A 190 0.42 -5.00 2.65
CA GLY A 190 1.05 -4.47 1.44
C GLY A 190 1.77 -3.15 1.67
N ILE A 191 2.57 -2.75 0.68
CA ILE A 191 3.28 -1.47 0.65
C ILE A 191 3.14 -0.87 -0.75
N HIS A 192 2.75 0.39 -0.83
CA HIS A 192 2.74 1.17 -2.05
C HIS A 192 3.73 2.33 -1.92
N CYS A 193 4.72 2.36 -2.79
CA CYS A 193 5.71 3.42 -2.90
C CYS A 193 5.48 4.26 -4.16
N ASP A 194 5.35 5.57 -4.00
CA ASP A 194 5.29 6.56 -5.08
C ASP A 194 6.17 7.76 -4.72
N GLY A 195 7.46 7.67 -5.02
CA GLY A 195 8.45 8.67 -4.61
C GLY A 195 8.92 8.51 -3.18
N CYS A 196 8.86 7.29 -2.65
CA CYS A 196 9.39 7.01 -1.32
C CYS A 196 10.90 6.77 -1.36
N GLY A 197 11.53 6.79 -0.19
CA GLY A 197 12.95 6.52 -0.03
C GLY A 197 13.36 6.58 1.44
N VAL A 198 14.62 6.25 1.73
CA VAL A 198 15.18 6.31 3.07
C VAL A 198 16.44 7.18 3.08
N ILE A 199 16.55 8.02 4.10
CA ILE A 199 17.71 8.88 4.34
C ILE A 199 18.42 8.44 5.61
N ASN A 200 19.75 8.45 5.56
CA ASN A 200 20.63 8.12 6.70
C ASN A 200 20.43 6.69 7.22
N ALA A 201 20.37 5.72 6.30
CA ALA A 201 20.36 4.29 6.61
C ALA A 201 21.50 3.56 5.87
N HIS A 202 21.96 2.42 6.41
CA HIS A 202 22.84 1.50 5.65
C HIS A 202 21.99 0.57 4.77
N ARG A 203 20.90 0.03 5.34
CA ARG A 203 19.94 -0.82 4.65
C ARG A 203 18.51 -0.30 4.82
N ALA A 204 17.73 -0.42 3.76
CA ALA A 204 16.29 -0.22 3.77
C ALA A 204 15.59 -1.50 3.32
N THR A 205 14.66 -2.02 4.13
CA THR A 205 13.87 -3.22 3.81
C THR A 205 12.39 -2.89 3.80
N PHE A 206 11.73 -3.12 2.68
CA PHE A 206 10.28 -3.00 2.50
C PHE A 206 9.71 -4.40 2.38
N THR A 207 8.88 -4.81 3.34
CA THR A 207 8.45 -6.21 3.44
C THR A 207 6.96 -6.36 3.74
N THR A 208 6.34 -7.37 3.13
CA THR A 208 5.02 -7.88 3.54
C THR A 208 5.14 -9.13 4.42
N GLY A 209 6.37 -9.50 4.77
CA GLY A 209 6.64 -10.55 5.72
C GLY A 209 6.45 -10.09 7.16
N GLN A 210 5.88 -10.97 7.99
CA GLN A 210 5.84 -10.78 9.43
C GLN A 210 7.24 -10.99 10.02
N PRO A 211 7.80 -10.02 10.78
CA PRO A 211 9.08 -10.17 11.43
C PRO A 211 8.99 -11.16 12.60
N GLN A 212 9.91 -12.13 12.65
CA GLN A 212 10.02 -13.08 13.75
C GLN A 212 11.25 -12.74 14.58
N ILE A 213 11.02 -12.46 15.87
CA ILE A 213 12.06 -12.01 16.80
C ILE A 213 12.38 -13.14 17.76
N GLN A 214 13.66 -13.52 17.86
CA GLN A 214 14.13 -14.56 18.76
C GLN A 214 15.33 -14.03 19.56
N ALA A 215 15.26 -14.18 20.89
CA ALA A 215 16.31 -13.71 21.82
C ALA A 215 16.71 -12.23 21.60
N GLY A 216 15.75 -11.38 21.22
CA GLY A 216 15.97 -9.95 20.97
C GLY A 216 16.56 -9.61 19.58
N HIS A 217 16.86 -10.58 18.74
CA HIS A 217 17.24 -10.35 17.35
C HIS A 217 16.07 -10.59 16.40
N LEU A 218 16.04 -9.83 15.30
CA LEU A 218 15.28 -10.24 14.13
C LEU A 218 15.93 -11.49 13.54
N ASP A 219 15.20 -12.61 13.57
CA ASP A 219 15.72 -13.91 13.15
C ASP A 219 15.35 -14.21 11.69
N HIS A 220 14.08 -13.99 11.32
CA HIS A 220 13.60 -14.18 9.95
C HIS A 220 12.32 -13.39 9.66
N PHE A 221 11.94 -13.32 8.39
CA PHE A 221 10.62 -12.85 7.94
C PHE A 221 9.80 -14.03 7.44
N VAL A 222 8.50 -14.03 7.74
CA VAL A 222 7.53 -14.99 7.19
C VAL A 222 6.62 -14.25 6.21
N VAL A 223 6.80 -14.50 4.91
CA VAL A 223 6.03 -13.90 3.83
C VAL A 223 4.94 -14.87 3.40
N GLU A 224 3.67 -14.49 3.56
CA GLU A 224 2.52 -15.33 3.18
C GLU A 224 1.58 -14.66 2.17
N LYS A 225 1.53 -13.33 2.18
CA LYS A 225 0.61 -12.49 1.42
C LYS A 225 1.18 -11.08 1.25
N GLY A 226 0.41 -10.22 0.59
CA GLY A 226 0.73 -8.81 0.41
C GLY A 226 1.60 -8.56 -0.82
N ARG A 227 1.40 -7.37 -1.40
CA ARG A 227 2.14 -6.87 -2.56
C ARG A 227 2.97 -5.67 -2.16
N VAL A 228 4.17 -5.56 -2.72
CA VAL A 228 4.92 -4.30 -2.78
C VAL A 228 4.77 -3.71 -4.18
N ALA A 229 4.15 -2.54 -4.28
CA ALA A 229 3.97 -1.81 -5.53
C ALA A 229 4.88 -0.57 -5.55
N ILE A 230 5.70 -0.44 -6.59
CA ILE A 230 6.54 0.72 -6.85
C ILE A 230 5.99 1.41 -8.10
N GLU A 231 5.45 2.61 -7.94
CA GLU A 231 4.78 3.37 -9.01
C GLU A 231 5.25 4.83 -9.01
N GLY A 232 4.72 5.62 -9.96
CA GLY A 232 4.96 7.06 -10.06
C GLY A 232 6.44 7.45 -10.04
N LYS A 233 6.88 8.16 -9.00
CA LYS A 233 8.28 8.62 -8.86
C LYS A 233 9.26 7.53 -8.44
N GLY A 234 8.79 6.33 -8.12
CA GLY A 234 9.62 5.18 -7.78
C GLY A 234 10.13 5.16 -6.34
N LEU A 235 11.15 4.34 -6.10
CA LEU A 235 11.83 4.15 -4.81
C LEU A 235 13.28 4.66 -4.91
N ASP A 236 13.54 5.85 -4.37
CA ASP A 236 14.88 6.44 -4.36
C ASP A 236 15.63 6.13 -3.07
N ASN A 237 16.48 5.11 -3.16
CA ASN A 237 17.46 4.74 -2.17
C ASN A 237 18.89 4.89 -2.71
N SER A 238 19.11 5.82 -3.64
CA SER A 238 20.43 6.10 -4.25
C SER A 238 21.53 6.40 -3.24
N ARG A 239 21.16 6.82 -2.01
CA ARG A 239 22.07 7.10 -0.88
C ARG A 239 22.09 5.99 0.18
N VAL A 240 21.48 4.85 -0.10
CA VAL A 240 21.41 3.67 0.76
C VAL A 240 22.16 2.53 0.08
N ASP A 241 23.09 1.92 0.81
CA ASP A 241 23.93 0.84 0.28
C ASP A 241 23.09 -0.35 -0.19
N TYR A 242 22.13 -0.77 0.62
CA TYR A 242 21.38 -2.00 0.37
C TYR A 242 19.87 -1.79 0.46
N THR A 243 19.15 -2.16 -0.61
CA THR A 243 17.69 -2.12 -0.65
C THR A 243 17.13 -3.53 -0.80
N ALA A 244 16.19 -3.90 0.06
CA ALA A 244 15.50 -5.19 -0.01
C ALA A 244 13.99 -5.02 -0.13
N ILE A 245 13.36 -5.75 -1.04
CA ILE A 245 11.92 -5.90 -1.18
C ILE A 245 11.57 -7.37 -0.94
N LEU A 246 10.82 -7.66 0.11
CA LEU A 246 10.43 -9.01 0.49
C LEU A 246 8.91 -9.11 0.53
N ALA A 247 8.30 -9.71 -0.48
CA ALA A 247 6.84 -9.67 -0.60
C ALA A 247 6.31 -10.97 -1.17
N ARG A 248 5.01 -11.24 -1.12
CA ARG A 248 4.51 -12.35 -1.94
C ARG A 248 4.58 -12.00 -3.42
N GLU A 249 4.28 -10.75 -3.74
CA GLU A 249 4.31 -10.21 -5.09
C GLU A 249 4.99 -8.84 -5.10
N ALA A 250 5.83 -8.58 -6.10
CA ALA A 250 6.40 -7.26 -6.35
C ALA A 250 5.95 -6.75 -7.73
N LYS A 251 5.39 -5.54 -7.76
CA LYS A 251 5.02 -4.82 -8.99
C LYS A 251 5.86 -3.55 -9.10
N VAL A 252 6.66 -3.45 -10.15
CA VAL A 252 7.66 -2.40 -10.33
C VAL A 252 7.38 -1.66 -11.63
N ASN A 253 6.60 -0.59 -11.53
CA ASN A 253 6.21 0.26 -12.66
C ASN A 253 6.95 1.60 -12.69
N ALA A 254 7.93 1.78 -11.79
CA ALA A 254 8.81 2.93 -11.71
C ALA A 254 10.22 2.49 -11.29
N GLY A 255 11.17 3.42 -11.28
CA GLY A 255 12.56 3.11 -10.94
C GLY A 255 12.77 2.75 -9.47
N ILE A 256 13.72 1.87 -9.22
CA ILE A 256 14.28 1.55 -7.91
C ILE A 256 15.78 1.82 -7.98
N TRP A 257 16.28 2.67 -7.09
CA TRP A 257 17.70 3.02 -7.03
C TRP A 257 18.29 2.59 -5.71
N SER A 258 19.46 1.95 -5.72
CA SER A 258 20.27 1.68 -4.52
C SER A 258 21.74 1.82 -4.85
N GLN A 259 22.57 2.19 -3.88
CA GLN A 259 23.99 2.44 -4.15
C GLN A 259 24.78 1.15 -4.48
N LYS A 260 24.59 0.07 -3.72
CA LYS A 260 25.35 -1.19 -3.92
C LYS A 260 24.47 -2.33 -4.40
N ASP A 261 23.49 -2.75 -3.61
CA ASP A 261 22.69 -3.93 -3.95
C ASP A 261 21.18 -3.67 -3.85
N ILE A 262 20.43 -4.17 -4.83
CA ILE A 262 18.98 -4.38 -4.78
C ILE A 262 18.70 -5.87 -4.68
N GLN A 263 17.85 -6.25 -3.74
CA GLN A 263 17.38 -7.63 -3.59
C GLN A 263 15.85 -7.66 -3.55
N VAL A 264 15.24 -8.40 -4.47
CA VAL A 264 13.79 -8.64 -4.51
C VAL A 264 13.55 -10.13 -4.34
N VAL A 265 12.88 -10.51 -3.24
CA VAL A 265 12.49 -11.90 -2.96
C VAL A 265 10.97 -11.99 -2.92
N THR A 266 10.42 -12.86 -3.76
CA THR A 266 8.98 -13.02 -3.93
C THR A 266 8.50 -14.46 -3.79
N GLY A 267 7.20 -14.62 -3.52
CA GLY A 267 6.56 -15.88 -3.18
C GLY A 267 6.39 -16.09 -1.67
N LYS A 268 5.65 -17.15 -1.30
CA LYS A 268 5.47 -17.56 0.10
C LYS A 268 6.75 -18.18 0.65
N ASN A 269 7.40 -17.53 1.61
CA ASN A 269 8.74 -17.89 2.07
C ASN A 269 9.00 -17.58 3.54
N THR A 270 9.98 -18.29 4.09
CA THR A 270 10.69 -17.88 5.30
C THR A 270 12.08 -17.38 4.91
N ILE A 271 12.39 -16.12 5.23
CA ILE A 271 13.61 -15.44 4.80
C ILE A 271 14.47 -15.15 6.03
N PRO A 272 15.54 -15.92 6.29
CA PRO A 272 16.37 -15.71 7.46
C PRO A 272 17.24 -14.46 7.35
N VAL A 273 17.50 -13.82 8.49
CA VAL A 273 18.35 -12.63 8.63
C VAL A 273 19.61 -13.02 9.38
N GLU A 274 20.76 -12.58 8.86
CA GLU A 274 22.03 -12.77 9.53
C GLU A 274 22.15 -11.88 10.77
N LYS A 275 22.33 -12.50 11.94
CA LYS A 275 22.40 -11.82 13.23
C LYS A 275 23.54 -10.79 13.35
N THR A 276 24.66 -11.02 12.66
CA THR A 276 25.87 -10.17 12.78
C THR A 276 25.89 -9.01 11.78
N THR A 277 25.38 -9.23 10.57
CA THR A 277 25.51 -8.26 9.45
C THR A 277 24.18 -7.62 9.05
N GLY A 278 23.05 -8.12 9.57
CA GLY A 278 21.70 -7.73 9.12
C GLY A 278 21.41 -8.13 7.66
N LYS A 279 22.31 -8.88 7.01
CA LYS A 279 22.12 -9.34 5.62
C LYS A 279 21.08 -10.45 5.56
N LEU A 280 20.26 -10.43 4.52
CA LEU A 280 19.33 -11.52 4.24
C LEU A 280 20.14 -12.76 3.82
N LYS A 281 19.93 -13.89 4.50
CA LYS A 281 20.53 -15.18 4.16
C LYS A 281 19.68 -15.88 3.10
N ILE A 282 19.86 -15.47 1.85
CA ILE A 282 19.05 -15.94 0.71
C ILE A 282 19.47 -17.32 0.20
N ASN A 283 20.71 -17.75 0.47
CA ASN A 283 21.29 -18.97 -0.11
C ASN A 283 20.68 -20.28 0.45
N HIS A 284 19.72 -20.20 1.38
CA HIS A 284 19.05 -21.35 2.01
C HIS A 284 17.51 -21.18 2.04
N ILE A 285 16.92 -20.49 1.07
CA ILE A 285 15.46 -20.52 0.92
C ILE A 285 15.10 -21.83 0.22
N ALA A 286 14.79 -22.87 0.99
CA ALA A 286 14.22 -24.08 0.45
C ALA A 286 12.83 -23.74 -0.14
N PRO A 287 12.54 -24.09 -1.40
CA PRO A 287 11.19 -23.94 -1.93
C PRO A 287 10.25 -24.73 -1.02
N GLN A 288 9.29 -24.04 -0.40
CA GLN A 288 8.24 -24.74 0.32
C GLN A 288 7.44 -25.51 -0.71
N LYS A 289 7.58 -26.84 -0.73
CA LYS A 289 6.67 -27.72 -1.46
C LYS A 289 5.27 -27.38 -0.98
N ALA A 290 4.48 -26.72 -1.83
CA ALA A 290 3.06 -26.60 -1.59
C ALA A 290 2.53 -28.02 -1.42
N HIS A 291 2.07 -28.37 -0.23
CA HIS A 291 1.22 -29.55 -0.08
C HIS A 291 -0.04 -29.23 -0.88
N GLN A 292 -0.07 -29.67 -2.14
CA GLN A 292 -1.28 -29.73 -2.93
C GLN A 292 -2.19 -30.78 -2.28
N ALA A 293 -2.87 -30.40 -1.21
CA ALA A 293 -4.13 -31.05 -0.89
C ALA A 293 -5.06 -30.82 -2.08
N PRO A 294 -5.79 -31.83 -2.58
CA PRO A 294 -6.68 -31.65 -3.71
C PRO A 294 -7.66 -30.52 -3.40
N VAL A 295 -7.56 -29.42 -4.14
CA VAL A 295 -8.50 -28.31 -4.01
C VAL A 295 -9.81 -28.77 -4.60
N SER A 296 -10.69 -29.30 -3.76
CA SER A 296 -12.12 -29.34 -4.05
C SER A 296 -12.54 -27.90 -4.37
N LYS A 297 -12.98 -27.67 -5.61
CA LYS A 297 -13.55 -26.40 -6.08
C LYS A 297 -14.83 -26.13 -5.30
N THR A 298 -14.70 -25.61 -4.09
CA THR A 298 -15.80 -25.06 -3.32
C THR A 298 -15.57 -23.56 -3.29
N SER A 299 -16.54 -22.83 -3.83
CA SER A 299 -16.57 -21.38 -3.98
C SER A 299 -16.31 -20.65 -2.67
N SER A 300 -15.05 -20.38 -2.34
CA SER A 300 -14.63 -19.44 -1.31
C SER A 300 -13.61 -18.49 -1.91
N SER A 301 -13.87 -17.19 -1.75
CA SER A 301 -13.08 -16.07 -2.27
C SER A 301 -11.79 -15.86 -1.46
N ASP A 302 -11.02 -16.93 -1.18
CA ASP A 302 -9.78 -16.83 -0.44
C ASP A 302 -8.59 -16.65 -1.39
N THR A 303 -8.30 -15.38 -1.71
CA THR A 303 -7.15 -14.96 -2.51
C THR A 303 -5.80 -15.34 -1.89
N ARG A 304 -5.76 -15.85 -0.65
CA ARG A 304 -4.51 -16.29 0.00
C ARG A 304 -3.90 -17.52 -0.64
N ASN A 305 -4.67 -18.37 -1.31
CA ASN A 305 -4.16 -19.62 -1.90
C ASN A 305 -4.13 -19.64 -3.43
N THR A 306 -4.60 -18.58 -4.08
CA THR A 306 -4.40 -18.42 -5.53
C THR A 306 -3.00 -17.81 -5.75
N PRO A 307 -2.11 -18.42 -6.56
CA PRO A 307 -0.83 -17.82 -6.89
C PRO A 307 -1.01 -16.50 -7.67
N PRO A 308 -0.12 -15.51 -7.47
CA PRO A 308 -0.13 -14.31 -8.31
C PRO A 308 0.22 -14.65 -9.76
N ALA A 309 -0.16 -13.79 -10.71
CA ALA A 309 0.16 -13.99 -12.13
C ALA A 309 1.67 -13.90 -12.41
N PHE A 310 2.36 -13.01 -11.69
CA PHE A 310 3.81 -12.83 -11.74
C PHE A 310 4.35 -12.64 -10.33
N ALA A 311 5.56 -13.13 -10.08
CA ALA A 311 6.21 -13.04 -8.78
C ALA A 311 6.87 -11.65 -8.68
N VAL A 312 7.50 -11.23 -9.78
CA VAL A 312 7.97 -9.87 -10.02
C VAL A 312 7.44 -9.44 -11.39
N ASP A 313 6.69 -8.34 -11.45
CA ASP A 313 6.24 -7.71 -12.70
C ASP A 313 6.88 -6.33 -12.82
N VAL A 314 7.85 -6.18 -13.72
CA VAL A 314 8.48 -4.90 -14.05
C VAL A 314 7.88 -4.37 -15.36
N GLY A 315 7.17 -3.23 -15.29
CA GLY A 315 6.60 -2.55 -16.46
C GLY A 315 7.66 -1.78 -17.27
N GLU A 316 7.29 -1.30 -18.47
CA GLU A 316 8.20 -0.57 -19.38
C GLU A 316 8.77 0.72 -18.75
N LEU A 317 8.00 1.39 -17.90
CA LEU A 317 8.43 2.57 -17.15
C LEU A 317 9.24 2.22 -15.88
N GLY A 318 9.31 0.93 -15.55
CA GLY A 318 10.03 0.41 -14.40
C GLY A 318 11.52 0.22 -14.68
N GLY A 319 12.30 0.18 -13.61
CA GLY A 319 13.70 -0.23 -13.71
C GLY A 319 14.39 -0.38 -12.37
N MET A 320 15.54 -1.04 -12.36
CA MET A 320 16.36 -1.22 -11.17
C MET A 320 17.80 -0.82 -11.46
N TYR A 321 18.37 -0.01 -10.57
CA TYR A 321 19.68 0.61 -10.74
C TYR A 321 20.50 0.46 -9.45
N ALA A 322 21.50 -0.41 -9.48
CA ALA A 322 22.43 -0.65 -8.38
C ALA A 322 23.70 -1.34 -8.89
N GLY A 323 24.73 -1.49 -8.04
CA GLY A 323 25.90 -2.31 -8.38
C GLY A 323 25.57 -3.79 -8.62
N LYS A 324 24.62 -4.34 -7.86
CA LYS A 324 24.13 -5.72 -8.00
C LYS A 324 22.62 -5.78 -7.82
N ILE A 325 21.97 -6.65 -8.60
CA ILE A 325 20.52 -6.83 -8.58
C ILE A 325 20.22 -8.32 -8.50
N HIS A 326 19.51 -8.73 -7.46
CA HIS A 326 19.07 -10.11 -7.22
C HIS A 326 17.54 -10.19 -7.24
N LEU A 327 16.98 -10.95 -8.18
CA LEU A 327 15.54 -11.22 -8.29
C LEU A 327 15.29 -12.71 -8.05
N ILE A 328 14.52 -13.04 -7.02
CA ILE A 328 14.33 -14.42 -6.56
C ILE A 328 12.84 -14.66 -6.36
N GLY A 329 12.21 -15.45 -7.24
CA GLY A 329 10.84 -15.93 -7.08
C GLY A 329 10.85 -17.40 -6.65
N THR A 330 10.05 -17.75 -5.65
CA THR A 330 10.05 -19.12 -5.08
C THR A 330 8.71 -19.85 -5.20
N GLU A 331 7.63 -19.14 -5.57
CA GLU A 331 6.30 -19.73 -5.71
C GLU A 331 6.22 -20.47 -7.06
N GLU A 332 5.93 -21.78 -7.02
CA GLU A 332 5.91 -22.64 -8.20
C GLU A 332 4.87 -22.17 -9.22
N GLY A 333 5.25 -22.17 -10.50
CA GLY A 333 4.37 -21.73 -11.60
C GLY A 333 4.26 -20.21 -11.76
N VAL A 334 4.95 -19.43 -10.92
CA VAL A 334 4.97 -17.97 -10.99
C VAL A 334 6.37 -17.48 -11.40
N GLY A 335 6.46 -16.80 -12.55
CA GLY A 335 7.73 -16.30 -13.10
C GLY A 335 7.99 -14.81 -12.84
N VAL A 336 9.15 -14.35 -13.32
CA VAL A 336 9.49 -12.93 -13.41
C VAL A 336 9.11 -12.41 -14.80
N ARG A 337 8.28 -11.37 -14.88
CA ARG A 337 8.06 -10.60 -16.11
C ARG A 337 8.88 -9.32 -16.02
N HIS A 338 9.67 -9.06 -17.06
CA HIS A 338 10.49 -7.87 -17.13
C HIS A 338 10.34 -7.19 -18.49
N ALA A 339 9.68 -6.04 -18.50
CA ALA A 339 9.56 -5.14 -19.65
C ALA A 339 10.33 -3.81 -19.45
N GLY A 340 10.90 -3.58 -18.27
CA GLY A 340 11.63 -2.34 -17.92
C GLY A 340 13.14 -2.40 -18.21
N HIS A 341 13.92 -1.60 -17.48
CA HIS A 341 15.39 -1.59 -17.58
C HIS A 341 16.07 -2.11 -16.29
N ILE A 342 17.02 -3.03 -16.42
CA ILE A 342 17.91 -3.45 -15.32
C ILE A 342 19.31 -2.96 -15.65
N GLY A 343 19.78 -1.96 -14.89
CA GLY A 343 21.12 -1.40 -15.01
C GLY A 343 21.96 -1.80 -13.80
N ALA A 344 22.98 -2.62 -14.02
CA ALA A 344 23.97 -2.96 -13.01
C ALA A 344 25.34 -2.39 -13.37
N SER A 345 25.92 -1.54 -12.51
CA SER A 345 27.22 -0.92 -12.75
C SER A 345 28.04 -0.81 -11.46
N SER A 346 29.28 -1.27 -11.51
CA SER A 346 30.23 -1.34 -10.39
C SER A 346 30.80 -0.01 -9.95
#